data_AF-A0A0K1JQE5-F1
#
_entry.id   AF-A0A0K1JQE5-F1
#
_cell.length_a   1.000
_cell.length_b   1.000
_cell.length_c   1.000
_cell.angle_alpha   90.00
_cell.angle_beta   90.00
_cell.angle_gamma   90.00
#
_symmetry.space_group_name_H-M   'P 1'
#
loop_
_entity.id
_entity.type
_entity.pdbx_description
1 polymer ?
#
loop_
_entity_poly.entity_id
_entity_poly.type
_entity_poly.pdbx_seq_one_letter_code
_entity_poly.pdbx_strand_id
1 'polypeptide(L)'
;MYVRPEFRGDGLGRALLQRLLSEARAIGYQCVRLETAVFMTEAHGLYRSLGFHSIPMLEHSETALSGLQEHAYFMELPLTRAAAC
;
A
#
# COMPACT_ATOMS: atom_id res chain seq x y z
N MET A 1 0.81 -5.44 -5.71
CA MET A 1 0.97 -6.77 -5.08
C MET A 1 -0.15 -7.69 -5.58
N TYR A 2 0.13 -8.96 -5.84
CA TYR A 2 -0.88 -9.92 -6.31
C TYR A 2 -0.68 -11.27 -5.63
N VAL A 3 -1.78 -11.87 -5.18
CA VAL A 3 -1.85 -13.25 -4.70
C VAL A 3 -2.87 -13.97 -5.56
N ARG A 4 -2.49 -15.14 -6.10
CA ARG A 4 -3.39 -15.97 -6.90
C ARG A 4 -4.65 -16.29 -6.10
N PRO A 5 -5.84 -16.30 -6.72
CA PRO A 5 -7.11 -16.51 -6.00
C PRO A 5 -7.12 -17.72 -5.07
N GLU A 6 -6.52 -18.83 -5.51
CA GLU A 6 -6.41 -20.10 -4.77
C GLU A 6 -5.55 -20.04 -3.50
N PHE A 7 -4.80 -18.97 -3.27
CA PHE A 7 -3.98 -18.76 -2.07
C PHE A 7 -4.37 -17.50 -1.28
N ARG A 8 -5.57 -16.94 -1.52
CA ARG A 8 -6.08 -15.81 -0.75
C ARG A 8 -6.69 -16.29 0.56
N GLY A 9 -6.69 -15.44 1.59
CA GLY A 9 -7.19 -15.76 2.92
C GLY A 9 -6.11 -16.28 3.89
N ASP A 10 -4.99 -16.79 3.38
CA ASP A 10 -3.92 -17.40 4.20
C ASP A 10 -2.84 -16.40 4.66
N GLY A 11 -3.15 -15.10 4.67
CA GLY A 11 -2.23 -14.06 5.15
C GLY A 11 -1.02 -13.76 4.25
N LEU A 12 -0.90 -14.38 3.06
CA LEU A 12 0.23 -14.15 2.14
C LEU A 12 0.39 -12.68 1.72
N GLY A 13 -0.72 -11.98 1.47
CA GLY A 13 -0.67 -10.54 1.17
C GLY A 13 -0.06 -9.72 2.31
N ARG A 14 -0.33 -10.09 3.56
CA ARG A 14 0.28 -9.45 4.73
C ARG A 14 1.78 -9.74 4.80
N ALA A 15 2.17 -11.00 4.61
CA ALA A 15 3.58 -11.40 4.64
C ALA A 15 4.41 -10.66 3.57
N LEU A 16 3.89 -10.60 2.34
CA LEU A 16 4.50 -9.87 1.23
C LEU A 16 4.66 -8.39 1.55
N LEU A 17 3.59 -7.72 2.02
CA LEU A 17 3.65 -6.30 2.33
C LEU A 17 4.59 -6.00 3.51
N GLN A 18 4.55 -6.80 4.58
CA GLN A 18 5.49 -6.63 5.70
C GLN A 18 6.95 -6.75 5.27
N ARG A 19 7.26 -7.70 4.39
CA ARG A 19 8.60 -7.86 3.82
C ARG A 19 9.02 -6.62 3.03
N LEU A 20 8.16 -6.13 2.14
CA LEU A 20 8.40 -4.90 1.37
C LEU A 20 8.64 -3.69 2.28
N LEU A 21 7.82 -3.53 3.33
CA LEU A 21 7.98 -2.42 4.28
C LEU A 21 9.30 -2.52 5.08
N SER A 22 9.74 -3.72 5.43
CA SER A 22 11.02 -3.94 6.10
C SER A 22 12.19 -3.55 5.19
N GLU A 23 12.15 -3.97 3.93
CA GLU A 23 13.19 -3.64 2.95
C GLU A 23 13.19 -2.14 2.63
N ALA A 24 12.02 -1.52 2.50
CA ALA A 24 11.91 -0.09 2.27
C ALA A 24 12.55 0.73 3.40
N ARG A 25 12.35 0.31 4.66
CA ARG A 25 13.02 0.92 5.82
C ARG A 25 14.54 0.72 5.77
N ALA A 26 15.00 -0.48 5.42
CA ALA A 26 16.43 -0.78 5.34
C ALA A 26 17.14 0.03 4.24
N ILE A 27 16.48 0.29 3.12
CA ILE A 27 16.98 1.15 2.03
C ILE A 27 17.02 2.62 2.46
N GLY A 28 16.18 3.03 3.42
CA GLY A 28 16.10 4.41 3.92
C GLY A 28 14.94 5.23 3.33
N TYR A 29 13.95 4.59 2.72
CA TYR A 29 12.73 5.27 2.31
C TYR A 29 11.98 5.82 3.54
N GLN A 30 11.40 7.00 3.37
CA GLN A 30 10.67 7.71 4.45
C GLN A 30 9.16 7.51 4.38
N CYS A 31 8.62 7.06 3.25
CA CYS A 31 7.20 6.86 3.05
C CYS A 31 6.97 5.79 1.98
N VAL A 32 5.88 5.03 2.12
CA VAL A 32 5.35 4.14 1.10
C VAL A 32 3.96 4.60 0.74
N ARG A 33 3.70 4.77 -0.55
CA ARG A 33 2.41 5.18 -1.11
C ARG A 33 1.87 4.09 -2.02
N LEU A 34 0.55 3.96 -2.05
CA LEU A 34 -0.13 3.02 -2.92
C LEU A 34 -1.34 3.68 -3.58
N GLU A 35 -1.54 3.27 -4.83
CA GLU A 35 -2.74 3.49 -5.63
C GLU A 35 -3.44 2.13 -5.77
N THR A 36 -4.73 2.09 -5.50
CA THR A 36 -5.55 0.88 -5.50
C THR A 36 -6.94 1.20 -6.02
N ALA A 37 -7.66 0.21 -6.57
CA ALA A 37 -9.01 0.44 -7.05
C ALA A 37 -9.99 0.55 -5.88
N VAL A 38 -10.98 1.45 -5.97
CA VAL A 38 -11.97 1.71 -4.91
C VAL A 38 -12.71 0.46 -4.41
N PHE A 39 -12.89 -0.55 -5.26
CA PHE A 39 -13.59 -1.79 -4.93
C PHE A 39 -12.73 -2.82 -4.18
N MET A 40 -11.41 -2.63 -4.04
CA MET A 40 -10.49 -3.58 -3.39
C MET A 40 -10.53 -3.48 -1.86
N THR A 41 -11.73 -3.57 -1.28
CA THR A 41 -11.99 -3.24 0.14
C THR A 41 -11.22 -4.12 1.12
N GLU A 42 -11.00 -5.40 0.81
CA GLU A 42 -10.19 -6.31 1.62
C GLU A 42 -8.72 -5.90 1.65
N ALA A 43 -8.18 -5.47 0.51
CA ALA A 43 -6.82 -4.93 0.44
C ALA A 43 -6.70 -3.65 1.27
N HIS A 44 -7.70 -2.77 1.21
CA HIS A 44 -7.73 -1.56 2.04
C HIS A 44 -7.76 -1.90 3.54
N GLY A 45 -8.51 -2.94 3.93
CA GLY A 45 -8.51 -3.46 5.30
C GLY A 45 -7.14 -3.93 5.75
N LEU A 46 -6.44 -4.69 4.90
CA LEU A 46 -5.06 -5.11 5.14
C LEU A 46 -4.13 -3.89 5.30
N TYR A 47 -4.17 -2.93 4.38
CA TYR A 47 -3.31 -1.74 4.44
C TYR A 47 -3.53 -0.94 5.72
N ARG A 48 -4.80 -0.68 6.10
CA ARG A 48 -5.14 -0.01 7.37
C ARG A 48 -4.60 -0.78 8.58
N SER A 49 -4.66 -2.11 8.57
CA SER A 49 -4.14 -2.94 9.67
C SER A 49 -2.61 -2.85 9.86
N LEU A 50 -1.90 -2.31 8.87
CA LEU A 50 -0.45 -2.07 8.90
C LEU A 50 -0.10 -0.59 9.08
N GLY A 51 -1.10 0.27 9.32
CA GLY A 51 -0.91 1.69 9.61
C GLY A 51 -1.00 2.62 8.40
N PHE A 52 -1.38 2.11 7.21
CA PHE A 52 -1.66 3.00 6.08
C PHE A 52 -2.92 3.82 6.37
N HIS A 53 -2.90 5.08 5.94
CA HIS A 53 -4.05 5.98 6.00
C HIS A 53 -4.34 6.56 4.62
N SER A 54 -5.59 6.98 4.41
CA SER A 54 -6.02 7.58 3.15
C SER A 54 -5.38 8.95 2.95
N ILE A 55 -4.99 9.24 1.72
CA ILE A 55 -4.51 10.56 1.31
C ILE A 55 -5.31 11.06 0.10
N PRO A 56 -5.21 12.35 -0.22
CA PRO A 56 -5.62 12.86 -1.52
C PRO A 56 -4.89 12.17 -2.67
N MET A 57 -5.30 12.52 -3.89
CA MET A 57 -4.72 12.02 -5.12
C MET A 57 -3.19 12.20 -5.16
N LEU A 58 -2.49 11.13 -5.56
CA LEU A 58 -1.05 11.20 -5.80
C LEU A 58 -0.75 12.02 -7.06
N GLU A 59 0.22 12.91 -6.97
CA GLU A 59 0.76 13.58 -8.15
C GLU A 59 1.34 12.53 -9.12
N HIS A 60 1.04 12.67 -10.41
CA HIS A 60 1.47 11.75 -11.47
C HIS A 60 0.92 10.32 -11.35
N SER A 61 -0.24 10.13 -10.72
CA SER A 61 -0.90 8.81 -10.71
C SER A 61 -1.28 8.36 -12.12
N GLU A 62 -1.18 7.06 -12.41
CA GLU A 62 -1.51 6.54 -13.75
C GLU A 62 -2.99 6.75 -14.08
N THR A 63 -3.87 6.58 -13.07
CA THR A 63 -5.30 6.88 -13.18
C THR A 63 -5.61 8.34 -13.48
N ALA A 64 -4.74 9.28 -13.06
CA ALA A 64 -4.84 10.69 -13.43
C ALA A 64 -4.69 10.88 -14.94
N LEU A 65 -3.74 10.15 -15.52
CA LEU A 65 -3.36 10.26 -16.93
C LEU A 65 -4.36 9.54 -17.84
N SER A 66 -5.05 8.52 -17.33
CA SER A 66 -6.02 7.71 -18.09
C SER A 66 -7.48 8.13 -17.91
N GLY A 67 -7.77 9.19 -17.13
CA GLY A 67 -9.14 9.62 -16.84
C GLY A 67 -9.93 8.67 -15.92
N LEU A 68 -9.24 7.78 -15.19
CA LEU A 68 -9.83 6.79 -14.29
C LEU A 68 -9.71 7.20 -12.81
N GLN A 69 -9.45 8.47 -12.53
CA GLN A 69 -9.23 8.97 -11.17
C GLN A 69 -10.39 8.68 -10.21
N GLU A 70 -11.63 8.59 -10.70
CA GLU A 70 -12.82 8.29 -9.89
C GLU A 70 -12.84 6.85 -9.35
N HIS A 71 -12.02 5.96 -9.95
CA HIS A 71 -11.89 4.57 -9.52
C HIS A 71 -10.62 4.32 -8.70
N ALA A 72 -9.82 5.35 -8.46
CA ALA A 72 -8.60 5.27 -7.69
C ALA A 72 -8.82 5.62 -6.22
N TYR A 73 -8.11 4.92 -5.35
CA TYR A 73 -8.02 5.19 -3.94
C TYR A 73 -6.54 5.18 -3.53
N PHE A 74 -6.15 6.19 -2.76
CA PHE A 74 -4.75 6.45 -2.44
C PHE A 74 -4.52 6.33 -0.94
N MET A 75 -3.42 5.69 -0.56
CA MET A 75 -3.03 5.56 0.83
C MET A 75 -1.52 5.72 1.00
N GLU A 76 -1.09 6.15 2.18
CA GLU A 76 0.32 6.21 2.52
C GLU A 76 0.63 5.69 3.92
N LEU A 77 1.88 5.28 4.11
CA LEU A 77 2.47 4.91 5.38
C LEU A 77 3.83 5.63 5.53
N PRO A 78 3.92 6.62 6.42
CA PRO A 78 5.20 7.16 6.84
C PRO A 78 6.03 6.05 7.50
N LEU A 79 7.24 5.84 6.99
CA LEU A 79 8.19 4.92 7.57
C LEU A 79 9.00 5.69 8.60
N THR A 80 8.55 5.67 9.86
CA THR A 80 9.39 6.14 10.95
C THR A 80 10.69 5.34 10.93
N ARG A 81 11.83 6.03 11.04
CA ARG A 81 13.10 5.35 11.33
C ARG A 81 12.87 4.53 12.60
N ALA A 82 13.19 3.24 12.54
CA ALA A 82 13.43 2.52 13.79
C ALA A 82 14.48 3.35 14.54
N ALA A 83 14.17 3.73 15.78
CA ALA A 83 15.16 4.34 16.64
C ALA A 83 16.40 3.43 16.59
N ALA A 84 17.54 3.98 16.21
CA ALA A 84 18.79 3.25 16.32
C ALA A 84 18.97 2.97 17.82
N CYS A 85 18.88 1.70 18.20
CA CYS A 85 19.30 1.25 19.53
C CYS A 85 20.82 1.34 19.65
#